data_AF-A0A1G9K0H4-F1
#
_entry.id   AF-A0A1G9K0H4-F1
#
_cell.length_a   1.000
_cell.length_b   1.000
_cell.length_c   1.000
_cell.angle_alpha   90.00
_cell.angle_beta   90.00
_cell.angle_gamma   90.00
#
_symmetry.space_group_name_H-M   'P 1'
#
loop_
_entity.id
_entity.type
_entity.pdbx_description
1 polymer ?
#
loop_
_entity_poly.entity_id
_entity_poly.type
_entity_poly.pdbx_seq_one_letter_code
_entity_poly.pdbx_strand_id
1 'polypeptide(L)'
;MADKEVLIQTFVRRFVRKERRERSLFELMHPKKRSEFINRLNHGWEDVLEMKYLTQLSPEIESPEAVLSALRVKPENRCYVISSYRDYDDQFLPWEAALQRTYARGLATLLIDPSVDLLFLDTEQVQGAPPRFIGRVRV
;
A
#
# COMPACT_ATOMS: atom_id res chain seq x y z
N MET A 1 -12.84 -13.78 7.31
CA MET A 1 -12.06 -12.91 6.40
C MET A 1 -12.68 -11.54 6.46
N ALA A 2 -11.90 -10.47 6.60
CA ALA A 2 -12.45 -9.12 6.50
C ALA A 2 -13.13 -8.97 5.13
N ASP A 3 -14.33 -8.41 5.12
CA ASP A 3 -15.00 -8.06 3.88
C ASP A 3 -14.11 -7.04 3.14
N LYS A 4 -13.71 -7.37 1.91
CA LYS A 4 -12.86 -6.51 1.07
C LYS A 4 -13.43 -5.10 0.96
N GLU A 5 -14.75 -4.99 0.85
CA GLU A 5 -15.41 -3.69 0.75
C GLU A 5 -15.22 -2.88 2.03
N VAL A 6 -15.43 -3.50 3.19
CA VAL A 6 -15.21 -2.85 4.50
C VAL A 6 -13.75 -2.45 4.69
N LEU A 7 -12.79 -3.29 4.22
CA LEU A 7 -11.36 -3.00 4.24
C LEU A 7 -11.05 -1.75 3.41
N ILE A 8 -11.52 -1.70 2.16
CA ILE A 8 -11.29 -0.56 1.24
C ILE A 8 -11.92 0.72 1.81
N GLN A 9 -13.17 0.67 2.28
CA GLN A 9 -13.84 1.82 2.90
C GLN A 9 -13.07 2.33 4.12
N THR A 10 -12.55 1.41 4.95
CA THR A 10 -11.76 1.76 6.14
C THR A 10 -10.43 2.38 5.76
N PHE A 11 -9.75 1.84 4.74
CA PHE A 11 -8.49 2.38 4.22
C PHE A 11 -8.68 3.81 3.72
N VAL A 12 -9.68 4.02 2.87
CA VAL A 12 -10.00 5.36 2.34
C VAL A 12 -10.32 6.33 3.47
N ARG A 13 -11.10 5.91 4.47
CA ARG A 13 -11.45 6.78 5.60
C ARG A 13 -10.24 7.15 6.47
N ARG A 14 -9.24 6.26 6.60
CA ARG A 14 -8.10 6.47 7.51
C ARG A 14 -6.91 7.12 6.83
N PHE A 15 -6.49 6.59 5.70
CA PHE A 15 -5.22 6.91 5.06
C PHE A 15 -5.36 7.82 3.84
N VAL A 16 -6.56 8.03 3.30
CA VAL A 16 -6.78 8.92 2.14
C VAL A 16 -7.27 10.30 2.62
N ARG A 17 -6.67 11.35 2.05
CA ARG A 17 -7.04 12.75 2.29
C ARG A 17 -8.52 12.97 2.02
N LYS A 18 -9.19 13.77 2.86
CA LYS A 18 -10.66 13.91 2.89
C LYS A 18 -11.24 14.23 1.49
N GLU A 19 -10.61 15.15 0.78
CA GLU A 19 -10.95 15.63 -0.56
C GLU A 19 -10.75 14.59 -1.68
N ARG A 20 -10.00 13.51 -1.42
CA ARG A 20 -9.75 12.42 -2.38
C ARG A 20 -10.58 11.18 -2.10
N ARG A 21 -11.31 11.11 -0.98
CA ARG A 21 -11.96 9.88 -0.52
C ARG A 21 -12.99 9.34 -1.49
N GLU A 22 -13.91 10.17 -1.95
CA GLU A 22 -14.99 9.74 -2.85
C GLU A 22 -14.44 9.13 -4.15
N ARG A 23 -13.54 9.86 -4.81
CA ARG A 23 -12.88 9.38 -6.04
C ARG A 23 -12.06 8.12 -5.79
N SER A 24 -11.29 8.07 -4.69
CA SER A 24 -10.46 6.92 -4.37
C SER A 24 -11.30 5.68 -4.10
N LEU A 25 -12.38 5.82 -3.33
CA LEU A 25 -13.31 4.73 -3.05
C LEU A 25 -13.94 4.22 -4.35
N PHE A 26 -14.44 5.12 -5.19
CA PHE A 26 -15.01 4.75 -6.48
C PHE A 26 -14.02 3.97 -7.35
N GLU A 27 -12.78 4.44 -7.49
CA GLU A 27 -11.79 3.77 -8.32
C GLU A 27 -11.35 2.40 -7.75
N LEU A 28 -11.15 2.31 -6.42
CA LEU A 28 -10.74 1.07 -5.76
C LEU A 28 -11.81 -0.03 -5.82
N MET A 29 -13.09 0.35 -5.85
CA MET A 29 -14.22 -0.57 -5.96
C MET A 29 -14.46 -1.07 -7.40
N HIS A 30 -13.82 -0.47 -8.41
CA HIS A 30 -14.00 -0.85 -9.81
C HIS A 30 -12.70 -1.47 -10.37
N PRO A 31 -12.68 -2.76 -10.74
CA PRO A 31 -11.46 -3.44 -11.21
C PRO A 31 -10.75 -2.71 -12.36
N LYS A 32 -11.51 -2.11 -13.29
CA LYS A 32 -10.97 -1.37 -14.44
C LYS A 32 -10.39 0.01 -14.07
N LYS A 33 -10.64 0.50 -12.86
CA LYS A 33 -10.22 1.83 -12.39
C LYS A 33 -9.22 1.78 -11.25
N ARG A 34 -8.99 0.62 -10.63
CA ARG A 34 -8.01 0.47 -9.55
C ARG A 34 -6.58 0.85 -9.99
N SER A 35 -6.25 0.60 -11.26
CA SER A 35 -5.02 1.06 -11.90
C SER A 35 -4.87 2.58 -11.84
N GLU A 36 -5.95 3.34 -11.99
CA GLU A 36 -5.93 4.81 -11.91
C GLU A 36 -5.59 5.30 -10.51
N PHE A 37 -6.06 4.59 -9.47
CA PHE A 37 -5.73 4.91 -8.10
C PHE A 37 -4.25 4.65 -7.81
N ILE A 38 -3.77 3.42 -8.08
CA ILE A 38 -2.41 3.02 -7.75
C ILE A 38 -1.37 3.77 -8.58
N ASN A 39 -1.67 4.08 -9.85
CA ASN A 39 -0.76 4.85 -10.71
C ASN A 39 -0.50 6.26 -10.15
N ARG A 40 -1.48 6.88 -9.49
CA ARG A 40 -1.24 8.18 -8.82
C ARG A 40 -0.27 8.07 -7.67
N LEU A 41 -0.15 6.90 -7.03
CA LEU A 41 0.82 6.68 -5.95
C LEU A 41 2.26 6.47 -6.48
N ASN A 42 2.49 6.44 -7.80
CA ASN A 42 3.84 6.44 -8.35
C ASN A 42 4.59 7.75 -8.06
N HIS A 43 3.90 8.89 -8.09
CA HIS A 43 4.51 10.21 -7.90
C HIS A 43 3.67 11.21 -7.08
N GLY A 44 2.35 10.97 -6.93
CA GLY A 44 1.40 11.89 -6.30
C GLY A 44 0.85 11.35 -4.98
N TRP A 45 1.63 10.54 -4.24
CA TRP A 45 1.16 9.95 -2.98
C TRP A 45 0.78 11.02 -1.93
N GLU A 46 1.46 12.16 -1.90
CA GLU A 46 1.19 13.28 -0.97
C GLU A 46 -0.13 14.02 -1.26
N ASP A 47 -0.62 13.94 -2.50
CA ASP A 47 -1.91 14.49 -2.89
C ASP A 47 -3.07 13.54 -2.65
N VAL A 48 -2.77 12.26 -2.38
CA VAL A 48 -3.76 11.19 -2.16
C VAL A 48 -3.83 10.77 -0.70
N LEU A 49 -2.68 10.59 -0.06
CA LEU A 49 -2.56 10.00 1.26
C LEU A 49 -2.37 11.04 2.35
N GLU A 50 -2.88 10.71 3.53
CA GLU A 50 -2.82 11.54 4.72
C GLU A 50 -1.44 11.37 5.39
N MET A 51 -0.51 12.25 5.01
CA MET A 51 0.93 12.09 5.30
C MET A 51 1.28 12.00 6.79
N LYS A 52 0.47 12.55 7.69
CA LYS A 52 0.69 12.44 9.14
C LYS A 52 0.66 10.99 9.66
N TYR A 53 0.08 10.06 8.91
CA TYR A 53 0.07 8.64 9.24
C TYR A 53 1.21 7.86 8.58
N LEU A 54 1.97 8.48 7.67
CA LEU A 54 3.02 7.82 6.91
C LEU A 54 4.40 8.19 7.46
N THR A 55 5.23 7.18 7.65
CA THR A 55 6.66 7.35 7.92
C THR A 55 7.43 6.83 6.72
N GLN A 56 8.24 7.69 6.11
CA GLN A 56 9.13 7.29 5.03
C GLN A 56 10.21 6.35 5.60
N LEU A 57 10.43 5.23 4.93
CA LEU A 57 11.49 4.30 5.27
C LEU A 57 12.84 4.87 4.85
N SER A 58 13.87 4.56 5.64
CA SER A 58 15.25 4.81 5.25
C SER A 58 15.56 4.09 3.93
N PRO A 59 16.30 4.71 3.00
CA PRO A 59 16.74 4.04 1.77
C PRO A 59 17.58 2.80 2.06
N GLU A 60 18.23 2.71 3.23
CA GLU A 60 19.00 1.53 3.68
C GLU A 60 18.14 0.27 3.90
N ILE A 61 16.81 0.41 3.97
CA ILE A 61 15.88 -0.73 4.02
C ILE A 61 15.66 -1.22 2.58
N GLU A 62 16.57 -2.08 2.13
CA GLU A 62 16.69 -2.51 0.73
C GLU A 62 16.19 -3.94 0.46
N SER A 63 15.66 -4.64 1.46
CA SER A 63 15.20 -6.03 1.29
C SER A 63 13.75 -6.26 1.78
N PRO A 64 13.00 -7.20 1.17
CA PRO A 64 11.72 -7.66 1.67
C PRO A 64 11.73 -8.05 3.16
N GLU A 65 12.79 -8.71 3.61
CA GLU A 65 12.96 -9.17 5.00
C GLU A 65 13.15 -7.99 5.96
N ALA A 66 13.93 -6.99 5.55
CA ALA A 66 14.11 -5.76 6.32
C ALA A 66 12.78 -4.98 6.43
N VAL A 67 11.98 -4.95 5.36
CA VAL A 67 10.64 -4.36 5.37
C VAL A 67 9.70 -5.12 6.32
N LEU A 68 9.67 -6.45 6.28
CA LEU A 68 8.88 -7.27 7.21
C LEU A 68 9.23 -6.96 8.67
N SER A 69 10.52 -6.89 8.98
CA SER A 69 11.02 -6.53 10.30
C SER A 69 10.56 -5.13 10.73
N ALA A 70 10.66 -4.14 9.83
CA ALA A 70 10.21 -2.78 10.08
C ALA A 70 8.69 -2.67 10.27
N LEU A 71 7.91 -3.52 9.58
CA LEU A 71 6.46 -3.61 9.72
C LEU A 71 6.03 -4.26 11.04
N ARG A 72 6.89 -5.11 11.64
CA ARG A 72 6.60 -5.91 12.84
C ARG A 72 5.42 -6.87 12.64
N VAL A 73 5.32 -7.44 11.44
CA VAL A 73 4.28 -8.42 11.08
C VAL A 73 4.91 -9.81 10.96
N LYS A 74 4.10 -10.85 11.19
CA LYS A 74 4.53 -12.22 10.92
C LYS A 74 4.50 -12.49 9.39
N PRO A 75 5.50 -13.18 8.82
CA PRO A 75 5.56 -13.50 7.39
C PRO A 75 4.28 -14.12 6.82
N GLU A 76 3.67 -15.02 7.58
CA GLU A 76 2.47 -15.80 7.22
C GLU A 76 1.15 -15.01 7.35
N ASN A 77 1.16 -13.86 8.05
CA ASN A 77 -0.03 -13.03 8.14
C ASN A 77 -0.40 -12.52 6.74
N ARG A 78 -1.70 -12.44 6.45
CA ARG A 78 -2.17 -12.00 5.14
C ARG A 78 -2.33 -10.49 5.09
N CYS A 79 -1.96 -9.88 3.97
CA CYS A 79 -2.27 -8.50 3.59
C CYS A 79 -3.14 -8.49 2.33
N TYR A 80 -3.89 -7.41 2.14
CA TYR A 80 -4.57 -7.10 0.88
C TYR A 80 -3.64 -6.30 -0.03
N VAL A 81 -3.57 -6.68 -1.30
CA VAL A 81 -2.65 -6.11 -2.29
C VAL A 81 -3.42 -5.24 -3.29
N ILE A 82 -2.98 -3.99 -3.43
CA ILE A 82 -3.36 -3.08 -4.50
C ILE A 82 -2.07 -2.76 -5.28
N SER A 83 -1.98 -3.17 -6.54
CA SER A 83 -0.72 -3.11 -7.27
C SER A 83 -0.90 -2.71 -8.73
N SER A 84 0.11 -2.03 -9.27
CA SER A 84 0.25 -1.82 -10.71
C SER A 84 0.49 -3.14 -11.47
N TYR A 85 0.95 -4.19 -10.79
CA TYR A 85 1.16 -5.53 -11.37
C TYR A 85 -0.13 -6.36 -11.29
N ARG A 86 -0.81 -6.51 -12.43
CA ARG A 86 -2.13 -7.17 -12.53
C ARG A 86 -2.18 -8.58 -11.95
N ASP A 87 -1.07 -9.33 -12.02
CA ASP A 87 -1.00 -10.71 -11.51
C ASP A 87 -1.14 -10.81 -9.98
N TYR A 88 -0.94 -9.69 -9.26
CA TYR A 88 -0.95 -9.63 -7.80
C TYR A 88 -1.99 -8.65 -7.24
N ASP A 89 -2.63 -7.85 -8.09
CA ASP A 89 -3.66 -6.90 -7.71
C ASP A 89 -4.96 -7.60 -7.25
N ASP A 90 -5.69 -6.98 -6.31
CA ASP A 90 -6.97 -7.45 -5.76
C ASP A 90 -6.92 -8.81 -5.04
N GLN A 91 -5.80 -9.10 -4.38
CA GLN A 91 -5.58 -10.40 -3.75
C GLN A 91 -5.19 -10.28 -2.28
N PHE A 92 -5.54 -11.30 -1.52
CA PHE A 92 -4.98 -11.51 -0.19
C PHE A 92 -3.80 -12.47 -0.29
N LEU A 93 -2.60 -12.01 0.07
CA LEU A 93 -1.38 -12.82 0.07
C LEU A 93 -0.72 -12.78 1.45
N PRO A 94 0.05 -13.80 1.86
CA PRO A 94 0.99 -13.66 2.96
C PRO A 94 1.91 -12.47 2.74
N TRP A 95 2.27 -11.73 3.80
CA TRP A 95 3.12 -10.54 3.72
C TRP A 95 4.45 -10.83 3.03
N GLU A 96 5.10 -11.94 3.37
CA GLU A 96 6.35 -12.37 2.75
C GLU A 96 6.19 -12.60 1.24
N ALA A 97 5.15 -13.35 0.85
CA ALA A 97 4.88 -13.62 -0.55
C ALA A 97 4.55 -12.34 -1.32
N ALA A 98 3.77 -11.43 -0.74
CA ALA A 98 3.46 -10.14 -1.35
C ALA A 98 4.74 -9.32 -1.60
N LEU A 99 5.56 -9.15 -0.57
CA LEU A 99 6.81 -8.38 -0.68
C LEU A 99 7.78 -9.00 -1.68
N GLN A 100 8.02 -10.32 -1.64
CA GLN A 100 8.88 -11.01 -2.61
C GLN A 100 8.42 -10.82 -4.06
N ARG A 101 7.11 -10.67 -4.29
CA ARG A 101 6.51 -10.55 -5.63
C ARG A 101 6.43 -9.12 -6.16
N THR A 102 6.42 -8.12 -5.28
CA THR A 102 6.12 -6.73 -5.66
C THR A 102 7.20 -5.71 -5.29
N TYR A 103 8.04 -6.00 -4.31
CA TYR A 103 9.03 -5.05 -3.79
C TYR A 103 10.08 -4.67 -4.85
N ALA A 104 10.37 -3.37 -4.94
CA ALA A 104 11.39 -2.76 -5.79
C ALA A 104 11.27 -3.12 -7.28
N ARG A 105 10.05 -3.33 -7.79
CA ARG A 105 9.82 -3.69 -9.20
C ARG A 105 9.64 -2.50 -10.13
N GLY A 106 9.69 -1.28 -9.59
CA GLY A 106 9.67 -0.03 -10.35
C GLY A 106 8.32 0.67 -10.44
N LEU A 107 7.20 0.04 -10.05
CA LEU A 107 5.86 0.66 -10.02
C LEU A 107 5.20 0.47 -8.66
N ALA A 108 4.25 1.36 -8.36
CA ALA A 108 3.63 1.44 -7.06
C ALA A 108 2.87 0.16 -6.68
N THR A 109 3.08 -0.25 -5.43
CA THR A 109 2.32 -1.31 -4.76
C THR A 109 2.00 -0.88 -3.33
N LEU A 110 0.73 -1.08 -2.96
CA LEU A 110 0.21 -0.81 -1.64
C LEU A 110 -0.25 -2.13 -0.99
N LEU A 111 0.31 -2.45 0.16
CA LEU A 111 -0.04 -3.62 0.98
C LEU A 111 -0.74 -3.13 2.24
N ILE A 112 -1.92 -3.67 2.53
CA ILE A 112 -2.77 -3.22 3.63
C ILE A 112 -3.04 -4.40 4.56
N ASP A 113 -2.80 -4.21 5.86
CA ASP A 113 -3.17 -5.23 6.84
C ASP A 113 -4.71 -5.34 6.97
N PRO A 114 -5.28 -6.50 7.34
CA PRO A 114 -6.73 -6.68 7.39
C PRO A 114 -7.45 -5.78 8.41
N SER A 115 -6.77 -5.30 9.45
CA SER A 115 -7.33 -4.36 10.43
C SER A 115 -7.26 -2.90 9.96
N VAL A 116 -6.49 -2.63 8.91
CA VAL A 116 -6.27 -1.31 8.31
C VAL A 116 -5.67 -0.32 9.33
N ASP A 117 -4.87 -0.84 10.25
CA ASP A 117 -4.09 -0.07 11.20
C ASP A 117 -2.63 0.12 10.71
N LEU A 118 -2.21 -0.66 9.71
CA LEU A 118 -0.89 -0.74 9.11
C LEU A 118 -0.96 -0.88 7.58
N LEU A 119 -0.10 -0.14 6.88
CA LEU A 119 0.14 -0.34 5.45
C LEU A 119 1.63 -0.23 5.10
N PHE A 120 1.99 -0.77 3.95
CA PHE A 120 3.26 -0.53 3.28
C PHE A 120 2.99 -0.02 1.87
N LEU A 121 3.67 1.07 1.49
CA LEU A 121 3.67 1.62 0.14
C LEU A 121 5.09 1.59 -0.41
N ASP A 122 5.25 0.96 -1.57
CA ASP A 122 6.43 1.07 -2.44
C ASP A 122 6.01 1.89 -3.65
N THR A 123 6.73 2.95 -4.00
CA THR A 123 6.38 3.85 -5.13
C THR A 123 7.29 3.60 -6.34
N GLU A 124 7.10 4.37 -7.41
CA GLU A 124 7.92 4.23 -8.61
C GLU A 124 9.38 4.60 -8.35
N GLN A 125 10.27 3.89 -9.04
CA GLN A 125 11.68 4.23 -9.03
C GLN A 125 11.91 5.58 -9.70
N VAL A 126 12.47 6.52 -8.95
CA VAL A 126 12.94 7.82 -9.45
C VAL A 126 14.47 7.82 -9.52
N GLN A 127 15.11 8.99 -9.70
CA GLN A 127 16.56 9.09 -9.56
C GLN A 127 16.98 8.77 -8.12
N GLY A 128 17.43 7.53 -7.86
CA GLY A 128 17.78 7.01 -6.54
C GLY A 128 16.87 5.84 -6.11
N ALA A 129 16.84 5.54 -4.80
CA ALA A 129 15.92 4.54 -4.26
C ALA A 129 14.47 5.05 -4.30
N PRO A 130 13.47 4.21 -4.62
CA PRO A 130 12.07 4.61 -4.61
C PRO A 130 11.65 5.02 -3.18
N PRO A 131 10.86 6.10 -3.02
CA PRO A 131 10.23 6.40 -1.75
C PRO A 131 9.36 5.24 -1.28
N ARG A 132 9.56 4.83 -0.03
CA ARG A 132 8.79 3.77 0.61
C ARG A 132 8.23 4.28 1.91
N PHE A 133 7.02 3.86 2.24
CA PHE A 133 6.33 4.34 3.43
C PHE A 133 5.73 3.18 4.22
N ILE A 134 5.80 3.30 5.54
CA ILE A 134 4.94 2.53 6.43
C ILE A 134 3.89 3.47 6.99
N GLY A 135 2.61 3.11 6.84
CA GLY A 135 1.51 3.86 7.43
C GLY A 135 1.00 3.22 8.71
N ARG A 136 0.76 4.00 9.77
CA ARG A 136 0.18 3.54 11.05
C ARG A 136 -0.86 4.50 11.59
N VAL A 137 -2.02 3.98 12.02
CA VAL A 137 -3.12 4.79 12.59
C VAL A 137 -3.15 4.77 14.12
N ARG A 138 -2.44 3.84 14.75
CA ARG A 138 -2.29 3.77 16.20
C ARG A 138 -0.81 3.97 16.57
N VAL A 139 -0.55 5.03 17.33
CA VAL A 139 0.64 5.21 18.16
C VAL A 139 0.13 5.43 19.58
#